data_AF-A0A928VMX5-F1
#
_entry.id   AF-A0A928VMX5-F1
#
_cell.length_a   1.000
_cell.length_b   1.000
_cell.length_c   1.000
_cell.angle_alpha   90.00
_cell.angle_beta   90.00
_cell.angle_gamma   90.00
#
_symmetry.space_group_name_H-M   'P 1'
#
loop_
_entity.id
_entity.type
_entity.pdbx_description
1 polymer ?
#
loop_
_entity_poly.entity_id
_entity_poly.type
_entity_poly.pdbx_seq_one_letter_code
_entity_poly.pdbx_strand_id
1 'polypeptide(L)'
;MQTADDAAQISASQILEAAIAGDKPTTAAVVSALLATEKSSKQARRQLPIEQLMGNWRLFFTSRGKVKLGDQRLRGFYLPSWIPAQISFAPSEVAAYPIAVTNQITVGLVGLKLSGPAKYSDKKNLMGFDFTQLEVKILGQTIYSGKFPSPREGKVFGDIAIGQLPFFAFFEANSQFIAARGRGGGLAIWVNQD
;
A
#
# COMPACT_ATOMS: atom_id res chain seq x y z
N MET A 1 21.38 38.24 19.67
CA MET A 1 20.60 37.53 20.69
C MET A 1 19.65 36.60 19.95
N GLN A 2 20.09 35.37 19.71
CA GLN A 2 19.40 34.37 18.90
C GLN A 2 18.65 33.47 19.88
N THR A 3 17.33 33.58 19.91
CA THR A 3 16.49 32.85 20.85
C THR A 3 16.46 31.38 20.46
N ALA A 4 16.77 30.56 21.45
CA ALA A 4 16.61 29.12 21.45
C ALA A 4 15.15 28.75 21.13
N ASP A 5 14.91 28.22 19.93
CA ASP A 5 13.76 27.37 19.63
C ASP A 5 13.98 26.51 18.36
N ASP A 6 15.23 26.15 18.07
CA ASP A 6 15.57 25.08 17.11
C ASP A 6 15.40 23.71 17.81
N ALA A 7 14.18 23.42 18.27
CA ALA A 7 13.79 22.06 18.56
C ALA A 7 13.65 21.35 17.21
N ALA A 8 14.62 20.49 16.88
CA ALA A 8 14.72 19.75 15.62
C ALA A 8 13.35 19.25 15.14
N GLN A 9 12.76 20.00 14.20
CA GLN A 9 11.48 19.65 13.61
C GLN A 9 11.75 18.53 12.62
N ILE A 10 11.74 17.29 13.12
CA ILE A 10 11.90 16.09 12.30
C ILE A 10 10.85 16.14 11.19
N SER A 11 11.30 16.19 9.95
CA SER A 11 10.42 16.24 8.77
C SER A 11 9.57 14.97 8.69
N ALA A 12 8.41 15.05 8.05
CA ALA A 12 7.51 13.90 7.89
C ALA A 12 8.22 12.68 7.29
N SER A 13 9.10 12.88 6.31
CA SER A 13 9.91 11.81 5.71
C SER A 13 10.83 11.13 6.73
N GLN A 14 11.52 11.91 7.56
CA GLN A 14 12.41 11.36 8.60
C GLN A 14 11.64 10.53 9.64
N ILE A 15 10.40 10.89 9.98
CA ILE A 15 9.56 10.05 10.88
C ILE A 15 9.25 8.70 10.24
N LEU A 16 8.95 8.68 8.94
CA LEU A 16 8.67 7.44 8.21
C LEU A 16 9.91 6.56 8.09
N GLU A 17 11.07 7.16 7.78
CA GLU A 17 12.36 6.48 7.73
C GLU A 17 12.77 5.91 9.09
N ALA A 18 12.65 6.71 10.17
CA ALA A 18 12.94 6.26 11.54
C ALA A 18 12.02 5.12 11.97
N ALA A 19 10.73 5.16 11.58
CA ALA A 19 9.80 4.08 11.86
C ALA A 19 10.26 2.76 11.21
N ILE A 20 10.74 2.83 9.97
CA ILE A 20 11.25 1.66 9.23
C ILE A 20 12.60 1.20 9.80
N ALA A 21 13.46 2.12 10.23
CA ALA A 21 14.77 1.83 10.83
C ALA A 21 14.69 1.19 12.23
N GLY A 22 13.53 1.24 12.90
CA GLY A 22 13.28 0.52 14.15
C GLY A 22 12.98 1.40 15.36
N ASP A 23 13.03 2.73 15.22
CA ASP A 23 12.80 3.70 16.30
C ASP A 23 11.33 3.80 16.74
N LYS A 24 10.44 3.02 16.10
CA LYS A 24 8.99 2.85 16.37
C LYS A 24 8.33 4.11 16.96
N PRO A 25 8.22 5.21 16.20
CA PRO A 25 7.48 6.40 16.62
C PRO A 25 6.04 6.04 17.01
N THR A 26 5.40 6.93 17.79
CA THR A 26 4.00 6.73 18.15
C THR A 26 3.13 6.60 16.89
N THR A 27 2.08 5.79 16.97
CA THR A 27 1.19 5.58 15.80
C THR A 27 0.55 6.88 15.32
N ALA A 28 0.27 7.82 16.23
CA ALA A 28 -0.22 9.16 15.90
C ALA A 28 0.82 10.01 15.14
N ALA A 29 2.10 9.91 15.49
CA ALA A 29 3.19 10.57 14.78
C ALA A 29 3.33 10.01 13.35
N VAL A 30 3.28 8.68 13.18
CA VAL A 30 3.33 8.05 11.85
C VAL A 30 2.14 8.46 10.99
N VAL A 31 0.92 8.45 11.54
CA VAL A 31 -0.26 8.88 10.77
C VAL A 31 -0.18 10.36 10.39
N SER A 32 0.27 11.23 11.30
CA SER A 32 0.49 12.64 11.01
C SER A 32 1.52 12.84 9.90
N ALA A 33 2.64 12.10 9.95
CA ALA A 33 3.67 12.10 8.94
C ALA A 33 3.12 11.65 7.57
N LEU A 34 2.38 10.54 7.51
CA LEU A 34 1.74 10.07 6.28
C LEU A 34 0.79 11.10 5.67
N LEU A 35 -0.01 11.77 6.50
CA LEU A 35 -0.93 12.82 6.04
C LEU A 35 -0.20 14.06 5.53
N ALA A 36 0.89 14.45 6.19
CA ALA A 36 1.74 15.56 5.75
C ALA A 36 2.45 15.25 4.42
N THR A 37 3.00 14.04 4.27
CA THR A 37 3.62 13.57 3.03
C THR A 37 2.60 13.46 1.89
N GLU A 38 1.40 12.96 2.15
CA GLU A 38 0.33 12.95 1.14
C GLU A 38 -0.04 14.36 0.68
N LYS A 39 -0.12 15.33 1.61
CA LYS A 39 -0.42 16.72 1.30
C LYS A 39 0.68 17.36 0.44
N SER A 40 1.94 17.21 0.84
CA SER A 40 3.07 17.79 0.10
C SER A 40 3.21 17.18 -1.30
N SER A 41 3.04 15.86 -1.42
CA SER A 41 3.06 15.12 -2.68
C SER A 41 1.98 15.63 -3.67
N LYS A 42 0.77 15.90 -3.17
CA LYS A 42 -0.32 16.50 -3.96
C LYS A 42 -0.02 17.94 -4.38
N GLN A 43 0.52 18.75 -3.48
CA GLN A 43 0.87 20.15 -3.78
C GLN A 43 1.98 20.23 -4.83
N ALA A 44 2.99 19.37 -4.73
CA ALA A 44 4.08 19.24 -5.68
C ALA A 44 3.66 18.58 -7.01
N ARG A 45 2.45 18.00 -7.08
CA ARG A 45 1.98 17.16 -8.20
C ARG A 45 3.00 16.08 -8.57
N ARG A 46 3.64 15.50 -7.54
CA ARG A 46 4.66 14.48 -7.70
C ARG A 46 4.07 13.29 -8.44
N GLN A 47 4.67 12.91 -9.56
CA GLN A 47 4.36 11.68 -10.28
C GLN A 47 5.32 10.60 -9.79
N LEU A 48 4.78 9.41 -9.54
CA LEU A 48 5.57 8.24 -9.16
C LEU A 48 5.66 7.33 -10.38
N PRO A 49 6.86 7.10 -10.93
CA PRO A 49 7.03 6.13 -12.00
C PRO A 49 6.58 4.74 -11.53
N ILE A 50 5.91 4.00 -12.41
CA ILE A 50 5.38 2.67 -12.09
C ILE A 50 6.49 1.70 -11.64
N GLU A 51 7.70 1.88 -12.15
CA GLU A 51 8.89 1.10 -11.83
C GLU A 51 9.22 1.15 -10.34
N GLN A 52 8.95 2.26 -9.65
CA GLN A 52 9.17 2.40 -8.21
C GLN A 52 8.14 1.64 -7.37
N LEU A 53 7.03 1.20 -7.97
CA LEU A 53 5.96 0.47 -7.30
C LEU A 53 6.04 -1.04 -7.57
N MET A 54 6.83 -1.47 -8.58
CA MET A 54 7.05 -2.88 -8.87
C MET A 54 7.86 -3.54 -7.75
N GLY A 55 7.62 -4.83 -7.53
CA GLY A 55 8.32 -5.62 -6.52
C GLY A 55 7.42 -6.14 -5.42
N ASN A 56 8.05 -6.67 -4.37
CA ASN A 56 7.38 -7.28 -3.23
C ASN A 56 7.38 -6.36 -2.01
N TRP A 57 6.20 -6.11 -1.46
CA TRP A 57 6.02 -5.15 -0.37
C TRP A 57 5.31 -5.79 0.81
N ARG A 58 5.89 -5.72 1.99
CA ARG A 58 5.27 -6.20 3.24
C ARG A 58 4.54 -5.06 3.95
N LEU A 59 3.31 -5.29 4.37
CA LEU A 59 2.55 -4.33 5.16
C LEU A 59 3.27 -4.12 6.50
N PHE A 60 3.68 -2.88 6.75
CA PHE A 60 4.41 -2.51 7.95
C PHE A 60 3.53 -1.72 8.93
N PHE A 61 2.72 -0.81 8.41
CA PHE A 61 1.84 0.03 9.19
C PHE A 61 0.53 0.27 8.45
N THR A 62 -0.59 0.31 9.17
CA THR A 62 -1.87 0.76 8.60
C THR A 62 -2.69 1.57 9.61
N SER A 63 -3.40 2.57 9.11
CA SER A 63 -4.45 3.26 9.88
C SER A 63 -5.78 2.50 9.81
N ARG A 64 -6.70 2.80 10.73
CA ARG A 64 -8.07 2.26 10.69
C ARG A 64 -9.04 3.28 10.11
N GLY A 65 -9.73 2.91 9.02
CA GLY A 65 -10.76 3.74 8.41
C GLY A 65 -10.24 5.03 7.79
N LYS A 66 -11.15 5.97 7.50
CA LYS A 66 -10.85 7.24 6.85
C LYS A 66 -10.16 8.20 7.81
N VAL A 67 -8.92 8.58 7.51
CA VAL A 67 -8.15 9.54 8.33
C VAL A 67 -7.90 10.83 7.57
N LYS A 68 -7.96 11.96 8.28
CA LYS A 68 -7.67 13.30 7.76
C LYS A 68 -6.72 14.05 8.69
N LEU A 69 -5.99 15.01 8.14
CA LEU A 69 -5.15 15.91 8.92
C LEU A 69 -6.02 16.72 9.89
N GLY A 70 -5.61 16.79 11.17
CA GLY A 70 -6.37 17.46 12.23
C GLY A 70 -7.43 16.60 12.92
N ASP A 71 -7.57 15.32 12.56
CA ASP A 71 -8.44 14.39 13.30
C ASP A 71 -7.80 14.06 14.66
N GLN A 72 -8.56 14.25 15.75
CA GLN A 72 -8.09 13.99 17.12
C GLN A 72 -7.93 12.48 17.41
N ARG A 73 -8.41 11.59 16.54
CA ARG A 73 -8.36 10.13 16.70
C ARG A 73 -7.46 9.49 15.65
N LEU A 74 -6.23 9.99 15.48
CA LEU A 74 -5.23 9.32 14.65
C LEU A 74 -4.92 7.94 15.25
N ARG A 75 -5.49 6.90 14.64
CA ARG A 75 -5.34 5.50 15.06
C ARG A 75 -4.76 4.68 13.93
N GLY A 76 -3.71 3.94 14.25
CA GLY A 76 -3.12 2.93 13.39
C GLY A 76 -2.37 1.90 14.23
N PHE A 77 -1.82 0.91 13.58
CA PHE A 77 -1.03 -0.13 14.22
C PHE A 77 0.08 -0.61 13.31
N TYR A 78 1.20 -0.95 13.92
CA TYR A 78 2.28 -1.67 13.25
C TYR A 78 1.87 -3.13 13.12
N LEU A 79 2.18 -3.73 11.97
CA LEU A 79 2.07 -5.17 11.81
C LEU A 79 3.37 -5.81 12.30
N PRO A 80 3.29 -6.86 13.14
CA PRO A 80 4.45 -7.65 13.50
C PRO A 80 5.13 -8.23 12.25
N SER A 81 6.47 -8.29 12.25
CA SER A 81 7.26 -8.82 11.12
C SER A 81 6.95 -10.28 10.79
N TRP A 82 6.46 -11.05 11.77
CA TRP A 82 6.07 -12.45 11.61
C TRP A 82 4.69 -12.66 10.97
N ILE A 83 3.91 -11.59 10.74
CA ILE A 83 2.70 -11.64 9.93
C ILE A 83 3.07 -11.18 8.50
N PRO A 84 3.37 -12.11 7.57
CA PRO A 84 3.73 -11.76 6.20
C PRO A 84 2.48 -11.41 5.39
N ALA A 85 1.86 -10.28 5.72
CA ALA A 85 0.90 -9.62 4.84
C ALA A 85 1.69 -8.88 3.75
N GLN A 86 1.60 -9.34 2.51
CA GLN A 86 2.38 -8.83 1.40
C GLN A 86 1.48 -8.44 0.24
N ILE A 87 1.88 -7.40 -0.48
CA ILE A 87 1.35 -7.05 -1.79
C ILE A 87 2.50 -7.01 -2.77
N SER A 88 2.28 -7.51 -3.98
CA SER A 88 3.26 -7.39 -5.05
C SER A 88 2.62 -6.91 -6.34
N PHE A 89 3.43 -6.19 -7.10
CA PHE A 89 3.09 -5.71 -8.43
C PHE A 89 4.19 -6.15 -9.37
N ALA A 90 3.79 -6.79 -10.47
CA ALA A 90 4.71 -7.33 -11.46
C ALA A 90 4.16 -7.12 -12.87
N PRO A 91 5.01 -7.13 -13.90
CA PRO A 91 4.56 -7.26 -15.28
C PRO A 91 3.63 -8.48 -15.41
N SER A 92 2.52 -8.29 -16.09
CA SER A 92 1.58 -9.38 -16.36
C SER A 92 1.90 -10.03 -17.70
N GLU A 93 1.83 -11.36 -17.74
CA GLU A 93 1.97 -12.16 -18.96
C GLU A 93 0.73 -12.05 -19.87
N VAL A 94 -0.38 -11.52 -19.36
CA VAL A 94 -1.62 -11.33 -20.11
C VAL A 94 -1.56 -9.99 -20.82
N ALA A 95 -1.39 -10.01 -22.15
CA ALA A 95 -1.25 -8.79 -22.97
C ALA A 95 -2.38 -7.75 -22.78
N ALA A 96 -3.59 -8.19 -22.40
CA ALA A 96 -4.71 -7.29 -22.14
C ALA A 96 -4.49 -6.35 -20.94
N TYR A 97 -3.66 -6.73 -19.96
CA TYR A 97 -3.39 -5.95 -18.75
C TYR A 97 -1.90 -6.02 -18.42
N PRO A 98 -1.15 -4.91 -18.45
CA PRO A 98 0.30 -4.94 -18.34
C PRO A 98 0.82 -5.23 -16.92
N ILE A 99 -0.06 -5.20 -15.90
CA ILE A 99 0.34 -5.37 -14.50
C ILE A 99 -0.52 -6.45 -13.85
N ALA A 100 0.13 -7.34 -13.09
CA ALA A 100 -0.49 -8.27 -12.16
C ALA A 100 -0.33 -7.75 -10.73
N VAL A 101 -1.37 -7.91 -9.92
CA VAL A 101 -1.31 -7.72 -8.47
C VAL A 101 -1.43 -9.07 -7.76
N THR A 102 -0.68 -9.23 -6.68
CA THR A 102 -0.90 -10.30 -5.71
C THR A 102 -1.03 -9.68 -4.32
N ASN A 103 -1.99 -10.13 -3.52
CA ASN A 103 -2.07 -9.82 -2.10
C ASN A 103 -2.14 -11.15 -1.35
N GLN A 104 -1.21 -11.36 -0.42
CA GLN A 104 -1.11 -12.61 0.31
C GLN A 104 -0.88 -12.40 1.80
N ILE A 105 -1.39 -13.33 2.59
CA ILE A 105 -1.17 -13.39 4.03
C ILE A 105 -0.98 -14.83 4.46
N THR A 106 -0.02 -15.07 5.34
CA THR A 106 0.15 -16.37 6.01
C THR A 106 -0.03 -16.19 7.51
N VAL A 107 -0.91 -17.00 8.10
CA VAL A 107 -1.15 -17.03 9.55
C VAL A 107 -0.98 -18.46 10.02
N GLY A 108 0.11 -18.71 10.75
CA GLY A 108 0.48 -20.07 11.15
C GLY A 108 0.68 -20.97 9.93
N LEU A 109 -0.12 -22.02 9.83
CA LEU A 109 -0.03 -23.02 8.78
C LEU A 109 -0.91 -22.72 7.55
N VAL A 110 -1.70 -21.63 7.61
CA VAL A 110 -2.66 -21.28 6.57
C VAL A 110 -2.16 -20.07 5.78
N GLY A 111 -2.05 -20.25 4.46
CA GLY A 111 -1.73 -19.19 3.52
C GLY A 111 -2.95 -18.86 2.65
N LEU A 112 -3.20 -17.58 2.44
CA LEU A 112 -4.19 -17.05 1.51
C LEU A 112 -3.49 -16.14 0.52
N LYS A 113 -3.73 -16.33 -0.77
CA LYS A 113 -3.20 -15.51 -1.85
C LYS A 113 -4.31 -15.15 -2.82
N LEU A 114 -4.55 -13.86 -2.99
CA LEU A 114 -5.42 -13.30 -4.00
C LEU A 114 -4.57 -12.73 -5.13
N SER A 115 -4.95 -12.98 -6.38
CA SER A 115 -4.28 -12.38 -7.53
C SER A 115 -5.26 -11.95 -8.61
N GLY A 116 -4.79 -11.06 -9.49
CA GLY A 116 -5.58 -10.58 -10.62
C GLY A 116 -4.93 -9.40 -11.33
N PRO A 117 -5.62 -8.79 -12.30
CA PRO A 117 -5.08 -7.68 -13.07
C PRO A 117 -5.03 -6.38 -12.27
N ALA A 118 -4.06 -5.54 -12.62
CA ALA A 118 -3.92 -4.18 -12.14
C ALA A 118 -3.67 -3.22 -13.31
N LYS A 119 -3.94 -1.93 -13.07
CA LYS A 119 -3.58 -0.85 -13.97
C LYS A 119 -3.23 0.42 -13.22
N TYR A 120 -2.31 1.17 -13.79
CA TYR A 120 -1.79 2.39 -13.21
C TYR A 120 -2.27 3.63 -13.94
N SER A 121 -2.41 4.73 -13.20
CA SER A 121 -2.58 6.06 -13.76
C SER A 121 -1.51 6.98 -13.17
N ASP A 122 -0.46 7.26 -13.93
CA ASP A 122 0.68 8.09 -13.51
C ASP A 122 0.23 9.48 -13.08
N LYS A 123 -0.74 10.06 -13.79
CA LYS A 123 -1.28 11.39 -13.50
C LYS A 123 -1.87 11.51 -12.08
N LYS A 124 -2.38 10.41 -11.52
CA LYS A 124 -3.05 10.39 -10.21
C LYS A 124 -2.33 9.52 -9.18
N ASN A 125 -1.22 8.89 -9.56
CA ASN A 125 -0.55 7.83 -8.81
C ASN A 125 -1.54 6.75 -8.31
N LEU A 126 -2.52 6.38 -9.12
CA LEU A 126 -3.58 5.43 -8.74
C LEU A 126 -3.32 4.06 -9.35
N MET A 127 -3.17 3.04 -8.50
CA MET A 127 -3.20 1.64 -8.90
C MET A 127 -4.61 1.09 -8.66
N GLY A 128 -5.36 0.87 -9.74
CA GLY A 128 -6.63 0.14 -9.69
C GLY A 128 -6.39 -1.34 -9.94
N PHE A 129 -7.11 -2.20 -9.23
CA PHE A 129 -6.94 -3.65 -9.36
C PHE A 129 -8.23 -4.41 -9.13
N ASP A 130 -8.28 -5.66 -9.57
CA ASP A 130 -9.35 -6.59 -9.27
C ASP A 130 -8.79 -7.97 -8.98
N PHE A 131 -9.24 -8.61 -7.90
CA PHE A 131 -8.83 -9.97 -7.59
C PHE A 131 -9.79 -10.94 -8.24
N THR A 132 -9.26 -11.87 -9.04
CA THR A 132 -10.04 -12.83 -9.82
C THR A 132 -9.62 -14.27 -9.55
N GLN A 133 -8.52 -14.49 -8.82
CA GLN A 133 -8.04 -15.80 -8.41
C GLN A 133 -7.78 -15.81 -6.91
N LEU A 134 -8.04 -16.95 -6.28
CA LEU A 134 -7.73 -17.27 -4.90
C LEU A 134 -6.95 -18.58 -4.86
N GLU A 135 -5.86 -18.57 -4.11
CA GLU A 135 -5.09 -19.75 -3.72
C GLU A 135 -5.13 -19.88 -2.19
N VAL A 136 -5.42 -21.08 -1.70
CA VAL A 136 -5.40 -21.42 -0.27
C VAL A 136 -4.38 -22.53 -0.06
N LYS A 137 -3.48 -22.29 0.89
CA LYS A 137 -2.45 -23.25 1.32
C LYS A 137 -2.67 -23.67 2.76
N ILE A 138 -2.51 -24.95 3.05
CA ILE A 138 -2.43 -25.51 4.41
C ILE A 138 -1.14 -26.32 4.49
N LEU A 139 -0.33 -26.10 5.54
CA LEU A 139 0.97 -26.78 5.70
C LEU A 139 1.88 -26.63 4.46
N GLY A 140 1.79 -25.48 3.78
CA GLY A 140 2.52 -25.19 2.54
C GLY A 140 1.95 -25.86 1.28
N GLN A 141 0.98 -26.77 1.40
CA GLN A 141 0.35 -27.44 0.25
C GLN A 141 -0.87 -26.66 -0.23
N THR A 142 -0.96 -26.45 -1.56
CA THR A 142 -2.13 -25.81 -2.17
C THR A 142 -3.32 -26.76 -2.11
N ILE A 143 -4.33 -26.41 -1.32
CA ILE A 143 -5.58 -27.17 -1.20
C ILE A 143 -6.69 -26.61 -2.11
N TYR A 144 -6.53 -25.37 -2.56
CA TYR A 144 -7.44 -24.72 -3.49
C TYR A 144 -6.67 -23.71 -4.33
N SER A 145 -6.96 -23.70 -5.63
CA SER A 145 -6.52 -22.67 -6.56
C SER A 145 -7.58 -22.52 -7.63
N GLY A 146 -8.22 -21.35 -7.69
CA GLY A 146 -9.30 -21.14 -8.65
C GLY A 146 -9.91 -19.75 -8.59
N LYS A 147 -10.99 -19.58 -9.35
CA LYS A 147 -11.67 -18.31 -9.52
C LYS A 147 -12.17 -17.75 -8.19
N PHE A 148 -11.84 -16.49 -7.93
CA PHE A 148 -12.38 -15.70 -6.83
C PHE A 148 -13.54 -14.83 -7.33
N PRO A 149 -14.71 -14.82 -6.66
CA PRO A 149 -15.84 -14.01 -7.08
C PRO A 149 -15.47 -12.53 -7.15
N SER A 150 -15.64 -11.93 -8.34
CA SER A 150 -15.50 -10.48 -8.53
C SER A 150 -16.85 -9.86 -8.85
N PRO A 151 -17.21 -8.71 -8.23
CA PRO A 151 -18.37 -7.91 -8.63
C PRO A 151 -18.33 -7.38 -10.08
N ARG A 152 -17.24 -7.65 -10.80
CA ARG A 152 -16.97 -7.20 -12.17
C ARG A 152 -16.87 -8.37 -13.16
N GLU A 153 -17.32 -9.56 -12.77
CA GLU A 153 -17.39 -10.71 -13.67
C GLU A 153 -18.17 -10.37 -14.95
N GLY A 154 -17.66 -10.83 -16.10
CA GLY A 154 -18.21 -10.53 -17.43
C GLY A 154 -17.82 -9.17 -18.03
N LYS A 155 -17.09 -8.32 -17.31
CA LYS A 155 -16.56 -7.04 -17.83
C LYS A 155 -15.11 -7.16 -18.29
N VAL A 156 -14.74 -6.40 -19.32
CA VAL A 156 -13.35 -6.22 -19.73
C VAL A 156 -12.67 -5.27 -18.74
N PHE A 157 -11.70 -5.74 -17.96
CA PHE A 157 -11.08 -4.97 -16.88
C PHE A 157 -10.40 -3.67 -17.37
N GLY A 158 -9.91 -3.67 -18.61
CA GLY A 158 -9.28 -2.52 -19.27
C GLY A 158 -10.22 -1.31 -19.34
N ASP A 159 -11.50 -1.58 -19.58
CA ASP A 159 -12.53 -0.56 -19.81
C ASP A 159 -13.14 -0.02 -18.50
N ILE A 160 -12.93 -0.72 -17.37
CA ILE A 160 -13.49 -0.31 -16.08
C ILE A 160 -12.74 0.92 -15.55
N ALA A 161 -13.40 2.07 -15.38
CA ALA A 161 -12.73 3.24 -14.81
C ALA A 161 -12.09 2.92 -13.43
N ILE A 162 -10.87 3.40 -13.17
CA ILE A 162 -10.16 3.13 -11.89
C ILE A 162 -11.00 3.52 -10.67
N GLY A 163 -11.83 4.57 -10.78
CA GLY A 163 -12.76 4.99 -9.72
C GLY A 163 -13.85 3.97 -9.37
N GLN A 164 -14.06 2.93 -10.18
CA GLN A 164 -14.97 1.81 -9.93
C GLN A 164 -14.24 0.54 -9.42
N LEU A 165 -12.90 0.57 -9.40
CA LEU A 165 -12.06 -0.49 -8.86
C LEU A 165 -11.74 -0.21 -7.37
N PRO A 166 -11.39 -1.26 -6.60
CA PRO A 166 -10.42 -1.13 -5.52
C PRO A 166 -9.16 -0.43 -6.04
N PHE A 167 -8.60 0.47 -5.23
CA PHE A 167 -7.37 1.15 -5.62
C PHE A 167 -6.53 1.55 -4.42
N PHE A 168 -5.25 1.78 -4.70
CA PHE A 168 -4.31 2.52 -3.88
C PHE A 168 -3.93 3.82 -4.58
N ALA A 169 -3.98 4.93 -3.83
CA ALA A 169 -3.43 6.21 -4.23
C ALA A 169 -2.06 6.38 -3.56
N PHE A 170 -0.99 6.20 -4.32
CA PHE A 170 0.37 6.32 -3.85
C PHE A 170 0.78 7.79 -3.75
N PHE A 171 1.55 8.11 -2.72
CA PHE A 171 2.04 9.48 -2.51
C PHE A 171 3.52 9.55 -2.09
N GLU A 172 4.13 8.42 -1.75
CA GLU A 172 5.57 8.27 -1.52
C GLU A 172 6.03 6.90 -2.02
N ALA A 173 7.19 6.84 -2.67
CA ALA A 173 7.83 5.60 -3.10
C ALA A 173 9.36 5.80 -3.17
N ASN A 174 10.11 4.86 -2.62
CA ASN A 174 11.56 4.76 -2.74
C ASN A 174 12.01 3.30 -2.62
N SER A 175 13.31 3.04 -2.58
CA SER A 175 13.85 1.68 -2.51
C SER A 175 13.48 0.92 -1.23
N GLN A 176 13.12 1.62 -0.15
CA GLN A 176 12.83 1.02 1.15
C GLN A 176 11.34 0.83 1.40
N PHE A 177 10.48 1.73 0.91
CA PHE A 177 9.04 1.66 1.15
C PHE A 177 8.19 2.39 0.12
N ILE A 178 6.91 2.04 0.13
CA ILE A 178 5.82 2.77 -0.52
C ILE A 178 4.77 3.17 0.51
N ALA A 179 4.19 4.35 0.33
CA ALA A 179 3.08 4.84 1.14
C ALA A 179 1.85 5.12 0.28
N ALA A 180 0.69 4.65 0.74
CA ALA A 180 -0.53 4.70 -0.02
C ALA A 180 -1.77 4.97 0.82
N ARG A 181 -2.77 5.57 0.17
CA ARG A 181 -4.14 5.64 0.69
C ARG A 181 -5.02 4.66 -0.07
N GLY A 182 -5.70 3.77 0.65
CA GLY A 182 -6.69 2.87 0.06
C GLY A 182 -8.01 3.57 -0.23
N ARG A 183 -8.86 2.96 -1.07
CA ARG A 183 -10.23 3.47 -1.38
C ARG A 183 -11.06 3.81 -0.13
N GLY A 184 -10.97 3.00 0.93
CA GLY A 184 -11.67 3.22 2.20
C GLY A 184 -11.14 4.41 3.03
N GLY A 185 -10.08 5.08 2.57
CA GLY A 185 -9.46 6.23 3.22
C GLY A 185 -8.40 5.89 4.27
N GLY A 186 -8.10 4.60 4.48
CA GLY A 186 -6.98 4.16 5.31
C GLY A 186 -5.63 4.47 4.64
N LEU A 187 -4.61 4.70 5.46
CA LEU A 187 -3.22 4.94 5.07
C LEU A 187 -2.40 3.72 5.41
N ALA A 188 -1.42 3.39 4.56
CA ALA A 188 -0.52 2.27 4.78
C ALA A 188 0.92 2.60 4.40
N ILE A 189 1.86 1.97 5.10
CA ILE A 189 3.27 1.85 4.72
C ILE A 189 3.53 0.40 4.38
N TRP A 190 4.13 0.16 3.22
CA TRP A 190 4.63 -1.14 2.83
C TRP A 190 6.14 -1.06 2.63
N VAL A 191 6.88 -1.95 3.27
CA VAL A 191 8.34 -1.99 3.18
C VAL A 191 8.77 -2.99 2.12
N ASN A 192 9.83 -2.67 1.40
CA ASN A 192 10.40 -3.54 0.38
C ASN A 192 10.86 -4.87 1.01
N GLN A 193 10.72 -5.97 0.27
CA GLN A 193 11.15 -7.32 0.66
C GLN A 193 12.15 -7.93 -0.33
N ASP A 194 12.53 -7.19 -1.38
CA ASP A 194 13.54 -7.56 -2.35
C ASP A 194 14.95 -7.12 -1.92
#